data_AF-A0A6F9CAZ7-F1
#
_entry.id   AF-A0A6F9CAZ7-F1
#
_cell.length_a   1.000
_cell.length_b   1.000
_cell.length_c   1.000
_cell.angle_alpha   90.00
_cell.angle_beta   90.00
_cell.angle_gamma   90.00
#
_symmetry.space_group_name_H-M   'P 1'
#
loop_
_entity.id
_entity.type
_entity.pdbx_description
1 polymer ?
#
loop_
_entity_poly.entity_id
_entity_poly.type
_entity_poly.pdbx_seq_one_letter_code
_entity_poly.pdbx_strand_id
1 'polypeptide(L)'
;MFRNPEEGQNLKQYNFVTNKPSWTEAQSYCRERYTDLATVDNMEDIERVIELVEDTKDPIWIGLYDDGNSWRWSLEEFYGEGAAEFWTT
;
A
#
# COMPACT_ATOMS: atom_id res chain seq x y z
N MET A 1 -13.14 -2.94 14.56
CA MET A 1 -14.36 -3.66 14.99
C MET A 1 -15.15 -3.99 13.72
N PHE A 2 -15.60 -5.19 13.37
CA PHE A 2 -15.40 -6.55 13.87
C PHE A 2 -14.91 -7.41 12.68
N ARG A 3 -13.96 -8.32 12.91
CA ARG A 3 -13.46 -9.26 11.91
C ARG A 3 -14.33 -10.54 11.96
N ASN A 4 -14.88 -10.97 10.84
CA ASN A 4 -15.50 -12.29 10.70
C ASN A 4 -14.36 -13.32 10.54
N PRO A 5 -14.21 -14.32 11.42
CA PRO A 5 -13.03 -15.22 11.41
C PRO A 5 -13.03 -16.27 10.29
N GLU A 6 -14.12 -16.44 9.53
CA GLU A 6 -14.24 -17.49 8.52
C GLU A 6 -14.46 -16.99 7.08
N GLU A 7 -14.59 -15.68 6.85
CA GLU A 7 -14.79 -15.14 5.50
C GLU A 7 -13.57 -14.38 5.00
N GLY A 8 -12.73 -15.13 4.29
CA GLY A 8 -11.92 -14.68 3.16
C GLY A 8 -11.01 -13.50 3.42
N GLN A 9 -9.74 -13.79 3.74
CA GLN A 9 -8.67 -12.82 3.58
C GLN A 9 -8.77 -12.20 2.17
N ASN A 10 -9.13 -10.92 2.09
CA ASN A 10 -8.84 -10.15 0.88
C ASN A 10 -7.32 -9.93 0.90
N LEU A 11 -6.61 -10.92 0.39
CA LEU A 11 -5.17 -10.94 0.35
C LEU A 11 -4.70 -9.79 -0.53
N LYS A 12 -4.03 -8.80 0.06
CA LYS A 12 -3.38 -7.73 -0.68
C LYS A 12 -2.44 -8.36 -1.71
N GLN A 13 -2.65 -8.05 -2.98
CA GLN A 13 -1.78 -8.49 -4.05
C GLN A 13 -0.67 -7.46 -4.24
N TYR A 14 0.58 -7.91 -4.10
CA TYR A 14 1.76 -7.07 -4.25
C TYR A 14 2.47 -7.38 -5.57
N ASN A 15 2.95 -6.33 -6.25
CA ASN A 15 3.76 -6.44 -7.45
C ASN A 15 5.03 -5.64 -7.26
N PHE A 16 6.19 -6.28 -7.41
CA PHE A 16 7.47 -5.60 -7.31
C PHE A 16 7.81 -4.91 -8.63
N VAL A 17 8.09 -3.61 -8.57
CA VAL A 17 8.43 -2.77 -9.72
C VAL A 17 9.80 -2.15 -9.49
N THR A 18 10.71 -2.32 -10.46
CA THR A 18 12.07 -1.79 -10.39
C THR A 18 12.23 -0.47 -11.17
N ASN A 19 13.38 0.18 -11.01
CA ASN A 19 13.81 1.35 -11.80
C ASN A 19 12.95 2.61 -11.64
N LYS A 20 12.57 2.96 -10.41
CA LYS A 20 11.86 4.21 -10.09
C LYS A 20 12.73 5.10 -9.18
N PRO A 21 13.32 6.19 -9.70
CA PRO A 21 14.30 6.97 -8.93
C PRO A 21 13.68 7.82 -7.83
N SER A 22 12.38 8.12 -7.87
CA SER A 22 11.67 8.86 -6.81
C SER A 22 10.36 8.21 -6.38
N TRP A 23 9.93 8.53 -5.16
CA TRP A 23 8.65 8.09 -4.59
C TRP A 23 7.46 8.54 -5.45
N THR A 24 7.45 9.79 -5.91
CA THR A 24 6.37 10.36 -6.74
C THR A 24 6.25 9.65 -8.09
N GLU A 25 7.36 9.30 -8.73
CA GLU A 25 7.34 8.53 -9.99
C GLU A 25 6.87 7.09 -9.77
N ALA A 26 7.29 6.47 -8.67
CA ALA A 26 6.83 5.13 -8.30
C ALA A 26 5.32 5.12 -8.04
N GLN A 27 4.82 6.09 -7.27
CA GLN A 27 3.40 6.27 -6.98
C GLN A 27 2.58 6.50 -8.25
N SER A 28 3.01 7.43 -9.10
CA SER A 28 2.31 7.74 -10.35
C SER A 28 2.21 6.52 -11.26
N TYR A 29 3.31 5.76 -11.38
CA TYR A 29 3.33 4.53 -12.16
C TYR A 29 2.38 3.46 -11.60
N CYS A 30 2.35 3.29 -10.27
CA CYS A 30 1.47 2.34 -9.62
C CYS A 30 0.00 2.73 -9.79
N ARG A 31 -0.37 4.01 -9.69
CA ARG A 31 -1.75 4.48 -9.92
C ARG A 31 -2.18 4.40 -11.39
N GLU A 32 -1.24 4.46 -12.34
CA GLU A 32 -1.55 4.31 -13.77
C GLU A 32 -1.81 2.85 -14.17
N ARG A 33 -1.13 1.89 -13.53
CA ARG A 33 -1.12 0.46 -13.96
C ARG A 33 -1.73 -0.52 -12.95
N TYR A 34 -1.82 -0.12 -11.69
CA TYR A 34 -2.28 -0.91 -10.55
C TYR A 34 -3.18 -0.02 -9.68
N THR A 35 -3.20 -0.26 -8.37
CA THR A 35 -3.97 0.56 -7.42
C THR A 35 -3.13 1.74 -6.89
N ASP A 36 -2.10 1.46 -6.09
CA ASP A 36 -1.18 2.47 -5.53
C ASP A 36 0.10 1.77 -5.04
N LEU A 37 1.02 2.50 -4.41
CA LEU A 37 2.12 1.93 -3.63
C LEU A 37 1.61 1.09 -2.45
N ALA A 38 2.39 0.07 -2.09
CA ALA A 38 2.03 -0.91 -1.08
C ALA A 38 1.82 -0.28 0.31
N THR A 39 0.66 -0.57 0.93
CA THR A 39 0.42 -0.40 2.36
C THR A 39 0.81 -1.66 3.11
N VAL A 40 1.44 -1.51 4.27
CA VAL A 40 1.93 -2.63 5.10
C VAL A 40 1.42 -2.42 6.52
N ASP A 41 0.39 -3.19 6.91
CA ASP A 41 -0.37 -2.92 8.15
C ASP A 41 -0.26 -4.06 9.18
N ASN A 42 0.35 -5.19 8.80
CA ASN A 42 0.50 -6.36 9.65
C ASN A 42 1.71 -7.22 9.21
N MET A 43 2.04 -8.25 9.99
CA MET A 43 3.19 -9.11 9.72
C MET A 43 3.06 -9.92 8.43
N GLU A 44 1.84 -10.32 8.07
CA GLU A 44 1.57 -11.09 6.84
C GLU A 44 1.88 -10.25 5.59
N ASP A 45 1.59 -8.95 5.63
CA ASP A 45 1.98 -8.00 4.59
C ASP A 45 3.51 -7.86 4.52
N ILE A 46 4.19 -7.80 5.67
CA ILE A 46 5.66 -7.72 5.74
C ILE A 46 6.30 -8.96 5.11
N GLU A 47 5.84 -10.15 5.48
CA GLU A 47 6.37 -11.43 4.96
C GLU A 47 6.25 -11.49 3.43
N ARG A 48 5.08 -11.14 2.87
CA ARG A 48 4.86 -11.11 1.42
C ARG A 48 5.74 -10.11 0.69
N VAL A 49 5.86 -8.90 1.25
CA VAL A 49 6.70 -7.87 0.63
C VAL A 49 8.16 -8.34 0.62
N ILE A 50 8.66 -8.89 1.73
CA ILE A 50 10.03 -9.41 1.84
C ILE A 50 10.27 -10.54 0.83
N GLU A 51 9.37 -11.53 0.73
CA GLU A 51 9.49 -12.62 -0.25
C GLU A 51 9.56 -12.10 -1.70
N LEU A 52 8.80 -11.05 -2.03
CA LEU A 52 8.81 -10.46 -3.37
C LEU A 52 10.06 -9.66 -3.68
N VAL A 53 10.78 -9.20 -2.66
CA VAL A 53 11.96 -8.33 -2.80
C VAL A 53 13.25 -8.99 -2.33
N GLU A 54 13.24 -10.30 -2.06
CA GLU A 54 14.38 -11.03 -1.49
C GLU A 54 15.66 -10.88 -2.33
N ASP A 55 15.51 -10.80 -3.65
CA ASP A 55 16.62 -10.68 -4.59
C ASP A 55 17.12 -9.23 -4.82
N THR A 56 16.45 -8.21 -4.28
CA THR A 56 16.89 -6.81 -4.42
C THR A 56 17.69 -6.33 -3.22
N LYS A 57 18.75 -5.58 -3.52
CA LYS A 57 19.60 -4.91 -2.52
C LYS A 57 19.29 -3.42 -2.41
N ASP A 58 18.51 -2.89 -3.35
CA ASP A 58 18.19 -1.47 -3.41
C ASP A 58 16.99 -1.16 -2.52
N PRO A 59 16.95 0.03 -1.88
CA PRO A 59 15.77 0.51 -1.19
C PRO A 59 14.55 0.52 -2.12
N ILE A 60 13.41 0.10 -1.59
CA ILE A 60 12.14 0.06 -2.31
C ILE A 60 11.18 1.13 -1.81
N TRP A 61 10.34 1.64 -2.70
CA TRP A 61 9.28 2.58 -2.33
C TRP A 61 8.03 1.84 -1.88
N ILE A 62 7.51 2.22 -0.71
CA ILE A 62 6.20 1.82 -0.19
C ILE A 62 5.30 3.04 -0.08
N GLY A 63 4.01 2.82 0.19
CA GLY A 63 3.01 3.88 0.19
C GLY A 63 3.06 4.84 1.37
N LEU A 64 4.00 4.67 2.30
CA LEU A 64 4.15 5.51 3.48
C LEU A 64 4.86 6.81 3.11
N TYR A 65 4.27 7.95 3.46
CA TYR A 65 4.87 9.27 3.25
C TYR A 65 4.52 10.21 4.40
N ASP A 66 5.31 11.26 4.56
CA ASP A 66 5.08 12.34 5.53
C ASP A 66 4.47 13.54 4.79
N ASP A 67 3.28 13.97 5.22
CA ASP A 67 2.59 15.13 4.66
C ASP A 67 3.08 16.48 5.26
N GLY A 68 4.06 16.43 6.17
CA GLY A 68 4.59 17.57 6.93
C GLY A 68 3.97 17.71 8.33
N ASN A 69 2.91 16.94 8.62
CA ASN A 69 2.23 16.92 9.91
C ASN A 69 2.19 15.51 10.52
N SER A 70 2.11 14.48 9.68
CA SER A 70 1.89 13.09 10.07
C SER A 70 2.30 12.12 8.96
N TRP A 71 2.67 10.90 9.38
CA TRP A 71 2.81 9.79 8.44
C TRP A 71 1.45 9.30 7.98
N ARG A 72 1.30 9.12 6.67
CA ARG A 72 0.06 8.65 6.03
C ARG A 72 0.34 7.62 4.96
N TRP A 73 -0.68 6.84 4.63
CA TRP A 73 -0.66 5.92 3.50
C TRP A 73 -1.25 6.59 2.28
N SER A 74 -0.50 6.59 1.17
CA SER A 74 -0.95 7.13 -0.12
C SER A 74 -2.26 6.52 -0.63
N LEU A 75 -2.52 5.25 -0.29
CA LEU A 75 -3.77 4.58 -0.65
C LEU A 75 -5.00 5.20 0.05
N GLU A 76 -4.85 5.76 1.26
CA GLU A 76 -5.96 6.41 1.97
C GLU A 76 -6.39 7.71 1.27
N GLU A 77 -5.46 8.43 0.64
CA GLU A 77 -5.79 9.60 -0.19
C GLU A 77 -6.56 9.22 -1.45
N PHE A 78 -6.32 8.02 -2.00
CA PHE A 78 -6.95 7.58 -3.26
C PHE A 78 -8.48 7.45 -3.14
N TYR A 79 -8.99 7.09 -1.97
CA TYR A 79 -10.43 6.94 -1.74
C TYR A 79 -11.14 8.24 -1.29
N GLY A 80 -10.37 9.32 -1.07
CA GLY A 80 -10.88 10.63 -0.63
C GLY A 80 -11.39 10.66 0.80
N GLU A 81 -11.36 11.85 1.41
CA GLU A 81 -12.10 12.18 2.64
C GLU A 81 -13.60 11.96 2.39
N GLY A 82 -14.07 10.74 2.61
CA GLY A 82 -15.46 10.35 2.32
C GLY A 82 -15.68 8.84 2.31
N ALA A 83 -14.66 8.02 2.05
CA ALA A 83 -14.81 6.56 2.11
C ALA A 83 -15.16 6.03 3.49
N ALA A 84 -14.80 6.74 4.57
CA ALA A 84 -15.24 6.42 5.93
C ALA A 84 -16.73 6.71 6.18
N GLU A 85 -17.38 7.54 5.37
CA GLU A 85 -18.80 7.89 5.51
C GLU A 85 -19.74 6.99 4.69
N PHE A 86 -19.23 6.22 3.73
CA PHE A 86 -20.05 5.30 2.94
C PHE A 86 -20.41 3.99 3.66
N TRP A 87 -19.82 3.71 4.83
CA TRP A 87 -20.10 2.49 5.62
C TRP A 87 -20.99 2.73 6.84
N THR A 88 -21.53 3.93 7.01
CA THR A 88 -22.34 4.31 8.20
C THR A 88 -23.82 4.60 7.91
N THR A 89 -24.35 4.23 6.73
CA THR A 89 -25.81 4.29 6.47
C THR A 89 -26.43 2.92 6.30
#